data_AF-A0A9D8R9G7-F1
#
_entry.id   AF-A0A9D8R9G7-F1
#
_cell.length_a   1.000
_cell.length_b   1.000
_cell.length_c   1.000
_cell.angle_alpha   90.00
_cell.angle_beta   90.00
_cell.angle_gamma   90.00
#
_symmetry.space_group_name_H-M   'P 1'
#
loop_
_entity.id
_entity.type
_entity.pdbx_description
1 polymer ?
#
loop_
_entity_poly.entity_id
_entity_poly.type
_entity_poly.pdbx_seq_one_letter_code
_entity_poly.pdbx_strand_id
1 'polypeptide(L)'
;ADIRAEKITFDGAAYLVSDDKDTKNNHGLIANFSESGRSTSRFRMQDLPTEVARTVENMTVGQISDAFQMVNDKGKTVCAIVKLKSRTEGHRATITEDFQVMKDVVLAKRREEFLKTWVKDKLSKTYVRMNDRYRDCKFEYEGWVK
;
A
#
# COMPACT_ATOMS: atom_id res chain seq x y z
N ALA A 1 -15.05 -24.64 13.16
CA ALA A 1 -14.52 -25.47 14.27
C ALA A 1 -13.25 -26.23 13.85
N ASP A 2 -13.26 -26.91 12.71
CA ASP A 2 -12.16 -27.82 12.32
C ASP A 2 -10.80 -27.17 12.05
N ILE A 3 -10.76 -25.89 11.62
CA ILE A 3 -9.51 -25.14 11.42
C ILE A 3 -8.81 -24.84 12.77
N ARG A 4 -9.60 -24.59 13.83
CA ARG A 4 -9.07 -24.35 15.19
C ARG A 4 -8.70 -25.65 15.89
N ALA A 5 -9.34 -26.75 15.51
CA ALA A 5 -9.02 -28.09 15.97
C ALA A 5 -7.87 -28.74 15.17
N GLU A 6 -7.16 -27.96 14.34
CA GLU A 6 -6.02 -28.38 13.50
C GLU A 6 -6.29 -29.54 12.54
N LYS A 7 -7.56 -29.91 12.31
CA LYS A 7 -7.91 -30.99 11.38
C LYS A 7 -7.62 -30.61 9.92
N ILE A 8 -7.65 -29.31 9.62
CA ILE A 8 -7.35 -28.73 8.31
C ILE A 8 -6.52 -27.46 8.54
N THR A 9 -5.49 -27.25 7.72
CA THR A 9 -4.68 -26.02 7.77
C THR A 9 -5.51 -24.82 7.30
N PHE A 10 -5.23 -23.63 7.85
CA PHE A 10 -5.90 -22.40 7.42
C PHE A 10 -5.77 -22.19 5.89
N ASP A 11 -4.57 -22.42 5.35
CA ASP A 11 -4.22 -22.28 3.95
C ASP A 11 -5.03 -23.25 3.05
N GLY A 12 -5.28 -24.48 3.53
CA GLY A 12 -6.11 -25.47 2.85
C GLY A 12 -7.60 -25.13 2.94
N ALA A 13 -8.07 -24.66 4.09
CA ALA A 13 -9.44 -24.21 4.27
C ALA A 13 -9.76 -22.97 3.42
N ALA A 14 -8.82 -22.02 3.32
CA ALA A 14 -8.94 -20.86 2.45
C ALA A 14 -9.07 -21.27 0.98
N TYR A 15 -8.27 -22.25 0.52
CA TYR A 15 -8.38 -22.75 -0.86
C TYR A 15 -9.70 -23.49 -1.13
N LEU A 16 -10.23 -24.24 -0.17
CA LEU A 16 -11.43 -25.06 -0.37
C LEU A 16 -12.73 -24.28 -0.18
N VAL A 17 -12.80 -23.47 0.88
CA VAL A 17 -14.05 -22.92 1.41
C VAL A 17 -14.17 -21.41 1.17
N SER A 18 -13.08 -20.68 0.90
CA SER A 18 -13.18 -19.23 0.69
C SER A 18 -14.03 -18.91 -0.55
N ASP A 19 -15.00 -18.02 -0.35
CA ASP A 19 -15.80 -17.41 -1.42
C ASP A 19 -15.12 -16.20 -2.06
N ASP A 20 -14.01 -15.74 -1.47
CA ASP A 20 -13.21 -14.65 -2.02
C ASP A 20 -12.29 -15.16 -3.13
N LYS A 21 -12.69 -14.89 -4.38
CA LYS A 21 -11.94 -15.30 -5.59
C LYS A 21 -10.56 -14.66 -5.67
N ASP A 22 -10.36 -13.50 -5.05
CA ASP A 22 -9.11 -12.74 -5.15
C ASP A 22 -8.02 -13.36 -4.23
N THR A 23 -8.40 -14.00 -3.12
CA THR A 23 -7.48 -14.59 -2.14
C THR A 23 -7.49 -16.12 -2.09
N LYS A 24 -8.55 -16.79 -2.55
CA LYS A 24 -8.70 -18.27 -2.55
C LYS A 24 -7.53 -18.98 -3.22
N ASN A 25 -7.15 -18.56 -4.42
CA ASN A 25 -6.05 -19.15 -5.17
C ASN A 25 -4.67 -18.83 -4.58
N ASN A 26 -4.59 -17.86 -3.67
CA ASN A 26 -3.37 -17.50 -2.95
C ASN A 26 -3.38 -18.03 -1.50
N HIS A 27 -4.15 -19.10 -1.23
CA HIS A 27 -4.27 -19.71 0.10
C HIS A 27 -4.69 -18.72 1.20
N GLY A 28 -5.49 -17.70 0.86
CA GLY A 28 -5.93 -16.67 1.80
C GLY A 28 -4.89 -15.58 2.08
N LEU A 29 -3.77 -15.55 1.35
CA LEU A 29 -2.79 -14.47 1.46
C LEU A 29 -3.29 -13.23 0.71
N ILE A 30 -3.53 -12.16 1.47
CA ILE A 30 -4.00 -10.89 0.95
C ILE A 30 -2.81 -10.13 0.34
N ALA A 31 -3.03 -9.53 -0.83
CA ALA A 31 -2.06 -8.68 -1.51
C ALA A 31 -2.40 -7.20 -1.30
N ASN A 32 -1.42 -6.43 -0.88
CA ASN A 32 -1.44 -4.98 -0.83
C ASN A 32 -0.89 -4.42 -2.15
N PHE A 33 -1.71 -3.66 -2.86
CA PHE A 33 -1.30 -2.95 -4.06
C PHE A 33 -0.90 -1.53 -3.68
N SER A 34 0.41 -1.26 -3.70
CA SER A 34 0.88 0.11 -3.49
C SER A 34 0.51 0.99 -4.69
N GLU A 35 0.40 2.30 -4.44
CA GLU A 35 0.20 3.34 -5.47
C GLU A 35 1.25 3.28 -6.60
N SER A 36 2.43 2.71 -6.30
CA SER A 36 3.52 2.48 -7.26
C SER A 36 3.34 1.25 -8.16
N GLY A 37 2.20 0.55 -8.09
CA GLY A 37 1.87 -0.62 -8.89
C GLY A 37 2.59 -1.90 -8.47
N ARG A 38 3.21 -1.91 -7.28
CA ARG A 38 3.85 -3.11 -6.73
C ARG A 38 2.89 -3.86 -5.82
N SER A 39 2.80 -5.17 -6.01
CA SER A 39 2.09 -6.06 -5.09
C SER A 39 3.03 -6.51 -3.98
N THR A 40 2.62 -6.30 -2.73
CA THR A 40 3.33 -6.83 -1.55
C THR A 40 2.33 -7.57 -0.67
N SER A 41 2.76 -8.55 0.11
CA SER A 41 1.89 -9.21 1.10
C SER A 41 1.88 -8.50 2.47
N ARG A 42 2.47 -7.29 2.54
CA ARG A 42 2.65 -6.54 3.78
C ARG A 42 1.72 -5.34 3.79
N PHE A 43 1.05 -5.14 4.92
CA PHE A 43 0.13 -4.04 5.15
C PHE A 43 0.64 -3.17 6.28
N ARG A 44 0.49 -1.86 6.13
CA ARG A 44 0.55 -0.96 7.29
C ARG A 44 -0.80 -1.02 8.00
N MET A 45 -0.80 -0.83 9.32
CA MET A 45 -2.06 -0.84 10.10
C MET A 45 -3.11 0.14 9.56
N GLN A 46 -2.66 1.30 9.06
CA GLN A 46 -3.52 2.32 8.46
C GLN A 46 -4.13 1.94 7.10
N ASP A 47 -3.53 0.97 6.39
CA ASP A 47 -4.02 0.52 5.09
C ASP A 47 -5.07 -0.61 5.23
N LEU A 48 -5.25 -1.14 6.45
CA LEU A 48 -6.23 -2.19 6.72
C LEU A 48 -7.62 -1.60 6.95
N PRO A 49 -8.69 -2.34 6.56
CA PRO A 49 -10.04 -2.00 6.98
C PRO A 49 -10.13 -1.92 8.50
N THR A 50 -10.90 -0.96 9.00
CA THR A 50 -11.01 -0.66 10.44
C THR A 50 -11.38 -1.86 11.31
N GLU A 51 -12.26 -2.71 10.80
CA GLU A 51 -12.73 -3.93 11.44
C GLU A 51 -11.59 -4.94 11.57
N VAL A 52 -10.83 -5.13 10.49
CA VAL A 52 -9.67 -6.03 10.46
C VAL A 52 -8.57 -5.51 11.37
N ALA A 53 -8.28 -4.21 11.35
CA ALA A 53 -7.26 -3.59 12.18
C ALA A 53 -7.53 -3.83 13.67
N ARG A 54 -8.78 -3.62 14.13
CA ARG A 54 -9.20 -3.88 15.52
C ARG A 54 -9.03 -5.33 15.93
N THR A 55 -9.36 -6.27 15.04
CA THR A 55 -9.19 -7.70 15.31
C THR A 55 -7.71 -8.09 15.39
N VAL A 56 -6.91 -7.62 14.42
CA VAL A 56 -5.48 -7.96 14.31
C VAL A 56 -4.63 -7.31 15.41
N GLU A 57 -5.03 -6.15 15.94
CA GLU A 57 -4.30 -5.44 16.99
C GLU A 57 -4.02 -6.32 18.22
N ASN A 58 -5.03 -7.08 18.66
CA ASN A 58 -4.99 -7.95 19.84
C ASN A 58 -4.54 -9.39 19.53
N MET A 59 -4.20 -9.71 18.29
CA MET A 59 -3.81 -11.06 17.88
C MET A 59 -2.31 -11.31 17.98
N THR A 60 -1.94 -12.54 18.32
CA THR A 60 -0.57 -13.03 18.24
C THR A 60 -0.28 -13.64 16.86
N VAL A 61 1.00 -13.70 16.49
CA VAL A 61 1.43 -14.30 15.22
C VAL A 61 1.06 -15.79 15.22
N GLY A 62 0.36 -16.24 14.17
CA GLY A 62 -0.15 -17.59 14.00
C GLY A 62 -1.62 -17.76 14.44
N GLN A 63 -2.16 -16.83 15.23
CA GLN A 63 -3.53 -16.90 15.73
C GLN A 63 -4.56 -16.69 14.61
N ILE A 64 -5.70 -17.37 14.73
CA ILE A 64 -6.86 -17.24 13.85
C ILE A 64 -7.97 -16.51 14.62
N SER A 65 -8.58 -15.50 14.00
CA SER A 65 -9.64 -14.70 14.62
C SER A 65 -10.95 -15.45 14.80
N ASP A 66 -11.85 -14.87 15.57
CA ASP A 66 -13.30 -15.11 15.45
C ASP A 66 -13.85 -14.61 14.13
N ALA A 67 -15.00 -15.15 13.73
CA ALA A 67 -15.70 -14.69 12.56
C ALA A 67 -16.32 -13.32 12.86
N PHE A 68 -15.99 -12.32 12.03
CA PHE A 68 -16.53 -10.97 12.17
C PHE A 68 -17.03 -10.46 10.82
N GLN A 69 -17.90 -9.44 10.87
CA GLN A 69 -18.38 -8.78 9.66
C GLN A 69 -17.40 -7.68 9.26
N MET A 70 -17.09 -7.60 7.98
CA MET A 70 -16.34 -6.48 7.40
C MET A 70 -17.01 -6.03 6.09
N VAL A 71 -16.69 -4.81 5.66
CA VAL A 71 -17.09 -4.31 4.34
C VAL A 71 -15.91 -4.50 3.40
N ASN A 72 -16.11 -5.25 2.32
CA ASN A 72 -15.09 -5.44 1.28
C ASN A 72 -14.98 -4.17 0.40
N ASP A 73 -13.93 -4.04 -0.40
CA ASP A 73 -13.68 -2.92 -1.32
C ASP A 73 -14.85 -2.64 -2.29
N LYS A 74 -15.70 -3.65 -2.53
CA LYS A 74 -16.91 -3.59 -3.36
C LYS A 74 -18.15 -3.08 -2.60
N GLY A 75 -18.00 -2.60 -1.36
CA GLY A 75 -19.08 -2.10 -0.51
C GLY A 75 -20.04 -3.16 0.03
N LYS A 76 -19.69 -4.45 -0.09
CA LYS A 76 -20.53 -5.56 0.39
C LYS A 76 -20.12 -5.97 1.79
N THR A 77 -21.09 -6.16 2.67
CA THR A 77 -20.89 -6.79 3.98
C THR A 77 -20.59 -8.27 3.78
N VAL A 78 -19.44 -8.72 4.28
CA VAL A 78 -19.00 -10.11 4.20
C VAL A 78 -18.60 -10.60 5.60
N CYS A 79 -18.69 -11.90 5.81
CA CYS A 79 -18.16 -12.55 7.01
C CYS A 79 -16.72 -12.97 6.73
N ALA A 80 -15.81 -12.64 7.65
CA ALA A 80 -14.40 -12.88 7.49
C ALA A 80 -13.78 -13.57 8.71
N ILE A 81 -12.80 -14.42 8.42
CA ILE A 81 -11.91 -15.04 9.40
C ILE A 81 -10.49 -14.73 8.93
N VAL A 82 -9.68 -14.13 9.80
CA VAL A 82 -8.31 -13.72 9.46
C VAL A 82 -7.29 -14.47 10.29
N LYS A 83 -6.10 -14.68 9.73
CA LYS A 83 -4.95 -15.27 10.42
C LYS A 83 -3.76 -14.32 10.31
N LEU A 84 -3.15 -14.00 11.45
CA LEU A 84 -1.96 -13.15 11.45
C LEU A 84 -0.73 -13.99 11.10
N LYS A 85 -0.20 -13.87 9.89
CA LYS A 85 0.95 -14.68 9.43
C LYS A 85 2.29 -14.21 10.01
N SER A 86 2.50 -12.90 10.06
CA SER A 86 3.71 -12.27 10.59
C SER A 86 3.40 -10.85 11.01
N ARG A 87 4.05 -10.38 12.07
CA ARG A 87 3.98 -8.98 12.52
C ARG A 87 5.40 -8.42 12.60
N THR A 88 5.60 -7.26 12.01
CA THR A 88 6.82 -6.48 12.17
C THR A 88 6.51 -5.36 13.14
N GLU A 89 7.24 -5.29 14.25
CA GLU A 89 7.06 -4.22 15.25
C GLU A 89 7.61 -2.89 14.73
N GLY A 90 7.17 -1.79 15.35
CA GLY A 90 7.71 -0.48 15.06
C GLY A 90 9.21 -0.45 15.33
N HIS A 91 10.01 -0.33 14.28
CA HIS A 91 11.47 -0.27 14.36
C HIS A 91 11.96 0.96 13.59
N ARG A 92 13.21 1.35 13.88
CA ARG A 92 13.88 2.36 13.06
C ARG A 92 14.18 1.74 11.70
N ALA A 93 13.81 2.42 10.62
CA ALA A 93 13.95 1.89 9.27
C ALA A 93 15.38 1.38 9.01
N THR A 94 15.51 0.12 8.58
CA THR A 94 16.79 -0.51 8.27
C THR A 94 16.86 -0.89 6.79
N ILE A 95 18.07 -0.82 6.21
CA ILE A 95 18.26 -1.14 4.78
C ILE A 95 17.92 -2.60 4.48
N THR A 96 18.15 -3.51 5.43
CA THR A 96 17.88 -4.93 5.27
C THR A 96 16.39 -5.26 5.21
N GLU A 97 15.55 -4.57 5.99
CA GLU A 97 14.13 -4.90 6.13
C GLU A 97 13.25 -4.00 5.25
N ASP A 98 13.60 -2.71 5.13
CA ASP A 98 12.79 -1.69 4.45
C ASP A 98 13.37 -1.23 3.11
N PHE A 99 14.27 -2.02 2.52
CA PHE A 99 14.93 -1.66 1.26
C PHE A 99 13.94 -1.18 0.19
N GLN A 100 12.82 -1.89 0.03
CA GLN A 100 11.82 -1.58 -0.99
C GLN A 100 11.20 -0.19 -0.79
N VAL A 101 10.84 0.14 0.46
CA VAL A 101 10.25 1.43 0.81
C VAL A 101 11.27 2.54 0.61
N MET A 102 12.49 2.37 1.12
CA MET A 102 13.54 3.37 0.98
C MET A 102 13.97 3.59 -0.47
N LYS A 103 14.05 2.51 -1.27
CA LYS A 103 14.30 2.59 -2.70
C LYS A 103 13.25 3.46 -3.39
N ASP A 104 11.98 3.31 -3.04
CA ASP A 104 10.90 4.08 -3.65
C ASP A 104 10.95 5.56 -3.27
N VAL A 105 11.25 5.88 -2.00
CA VAL A 105 11.45 7.26 -1.55
C VAL A 105 12.61 7.92 -2.30
N VAL A 106 13.77 7.25 -2.38
CA VAL A 106 14.95 7.77 -3.08
C VAL A 106 14.67 7.91 -4.58
N LEU A 107 14.00 6.95 -5.18
CA LEU A 107 13.63 6.99 -6.59
C LEU A 107 12.68 8.15 -6.90
N ALA A 108 11.68 8.39 -6.04
CA ALA A 108 10.77 9.53 -6.16
C ALA A 108 11.53 10.85 -6.10
N LYS A 109 12.43 11.00 -5.12
CA LYS A 109 13.27 12.21 -4.98
C LYS A 109 14.15 12.44 -6.21
N ARG A 110 14.81 11.40 -6.74
CA ARG A 110 15.64 11.53 -7.95
C ARG A 110 14.82 11.87 -9.21
N ARG A 111 13.60 11.32 -9.32
CA ARG A 111 12.67 11.67 -10.41
C ARG A 111 12.27 13.14 -10.33
N GLU A 112 11.98 13.63 -9.13
CA GLU A 112 11.69 15.05 -8.90
C GLU A 112 12.88 15.93 -9.28
N GLU A 113 14.09 15.63 -8.80
CA GLU A 113 15.32 16.37 -9.14
C GLU A 113 15.58 16.42 -10.66
N PHE A 114 15.39 15.28 -11.34
CA PHE A 114 15.50 15.19 -12.79
C PHE A 114 14.44 16.05 -13.49
N LEU A 115 13.17 15.97 -13.06
CA LEU A 115 12.09 16.78 -13.59
C LEU A 115 12.37 18.28 -13.42
N LYS A 116 12.83 18.71 -12.24
CA LYS A 116 13.16 20.11 -11.98
C LYS A 116 14.25 20.62 -12.92
N THR A 117 15.30 19.83 -13.10
CA THR A 117 16.41 20.16 -14.00
C THR A 117 15.94 20.20 -15.46
N TRP A 118 15.13 19.22 -15.86
CA TRP A 118 14.59 19.12 -17.21
C TRP A 118 13.64 20.28 -17.54
N VAL A 119 12.75 20.67 -16.62
CA VAL A 119 11.86 21.83 -16.78
C VAL A 119 12.67 23.11 -16.97
N LYS A 120 13.71 23.34 -16.14
CA LYS A 120 14.59 24.52 -16.26
C LYS A 120 15.33 24.56 -17.60
N ASP A 121 15.86 23.43 -18.07
CA ASP A 121 16.51 23.34 -19.38
C ASP A 121 15.54 23.66 -20.52
N LYS A 122 14.31 23.11 -20.47
CA LYS A 122 13.28 23.38 -21.49
C LYS A 122 12.81 24.83 -21.49
N LEU A 123 12.58 25.43 -20.34
CA LEU A 123 12.22 26.85 -20.22
C LEU A 123 13.30 27.77 -20.81
N SER A 124 14.59 27.42 -20.66
CA SER A 124 15.67 28.23 -21.25
C SER A 124 15.65 28.19 -22.78
N LYS A 125 15.42 27.01 -23.38
CA LYS A 125 15.46 26.76 -24.83
C LYS A 125 14.18 27.11 -25.58
N THR A 126 13.03 27.13 -24.91
CA THR A 126 11.74 27.41 -25.53
C THR A 126 11.35 28.88 -25.35
N TYR A 127 10.75 29.47 -26.39
CA TYR A 127 10.11 30.77 -26.27
C TYR A 127 8.76 30.61 -25.56
N VAL A 128 8.61 31.25 -24.41
CA VAL A 128 7.39 31.22 -23.59
C VAL A 128 6.91 32.65 -23.43
N ARG A 129 5.64 32.91 -23.77
CA ARG A 129 5.00 34.21 -23.60
C ARG A 129 3.90 34.09 -22.57
N MET A 130 4.04 34.81 -21.46
CA MET A 130 3.03 34.88 -20.40
C MET A 130 2.09 36.07 -20.61
N ASN A 131 0.80 35.85 -20.36
CA ASN A 131 -0.20 36.92 -20.34
C ASN A 131 0.07 37.85 -19.14
N ASP A 132 -0.10 39.17 -19.32
CA ASP A 132 0.24 40.20 -18.33
C ASP A 132 -0.39 39.96 -16.96
N ARG A 133 -1.59 39.36 -16.91
CA ARG A 133 -2.29 39.03 -15.65
C ARG A 133 -1.56 38.04 -14.75
N TYR A 134 -0.62 37.26 -15.30
CA TYR A 134 0.07 36.18 -14.58
C TYR A 134 1.57 36.43 -14.42
N ARG A 135 2.10 37.61 -14.80
CA ARG A 135 3.53 37.92 -14.65
C ARG A 135 3.96 38.09 -13.20
N ASP A 136 3.08 38.57 -12.34
CA ASP A 136 3.38 38.84 -10.92
C ASP A 136 3.16 37.62 -10.01
N CYS A 137 2.80 36.46 -10.58
CA CYS A 137 2.62 35.23 -9.82
C CYS A 137 3.97 34.64 -9.39
N LYS A 138 4.01 34.05 -8.18
CA LYS A 138 5.17 33.28 -7.71
C LYS A 138 5.13 31.88 -8.32
N PHE A 139 6.04 31.61 -9.26
CA PHE A 139 6.20 30.30 -9.87
C PHE A 139 7.27 29.48 -9.14
N GLU A 140 7.08 28.16 -9.10
CA GLU A 140 8.05 27.23 -8.50
C GLU A 140 9.38 27.18 -9.28
N TYR A 141 9.32 27.39 -10.61
CA TYR A 141 10.49 27.41 -11.48
C TYR A 141 10.78 28.83 -11.94
N GLU A 142 12.05 29.21 -11.96
CA GLU A 142 12.48 30.48 -12.55
C GLU A 142 12.53 30.37 -14.09
N GLY A 143 12.20 31.46 -14.80
CA GLY A 143 12.29 31.52 -16.26
C GLY A 143 10.97 31.46 -17.04
N TRP A 144 9.81 31.44 -16.37
CA TRP A 144 8.49 31.58 -17.01
C TRP A 144 8.22 32.98 -17.55
N VAL A 145 8.72 34.00 -16.87
CA VAL A 145 8.64 35.40 -17.30
C VAL A 145 10.01 35.77 -17.87
N LYS A 146 10.07 35.99 -19.19
CA LYS A 146 11.20 36.59 -19.90
C LYS A 146 10.86 38.03 -20.27
#